data_AF-A0A1Y3NDM2-F1
#
_entry.id   AF-A0A1Y3NDM2-F1
#
_cell.length_a   1.000
_cell.length_b   1.000
_cell.length_c   1.000
_cell.angle_alpha   90.00
_cell.angle_beta   90.00
_cell.angle_gamma   90.00
#
_symmetry.space_group_name_H-M   'P 1'
#
loop_
_entity.id
_entity.type
_entity.pdbx_description
1 polymer ?
#
loop_
_entity_poly.entity_id
_entity_poly.type
_entity_poly.pdbx_seq_one_letter_code
_entity_poly.pdbx_strand_id
1 'polypeptide(L)'
;MRFPGDLNVDINEISMNLVPFPKLKYIISSLSPLYTLTNQAANTSLRNIDQMFSDSFSKENSLVKADLKNNKFLACALMLRGNVEISDVRRNIEK
;
A
#
# COMPACT_ATOMS: atom_id res chain seq x y z
N MET A 1 11.64 12.22 -2.74
CA MET A 1 11.00 11.16 -3.56
C MET A 1 11.51 11.19 -5.00
N ARG A 2 11.38 10.10 -5.79
CA ARG A 2 12.02 9.97 -7.12
C ARG A 2 11.20 10.54 -8.29
N PHE A 3 9.88 10.64 -8.14
CA PHE A 3 8.97 11.05 -9.21
C PHE A 3 8.01 12.12 -8.67
N PRO A 4 7.56 13.07 -9.51
CA PRO A 4 6.51 14.01 -9.14
C PRO A 4 5.15 13.30 -9.06
N GLY A 5 4.31 13.70 -8.11
CA GLY A 5 2.92 13.28 -7.98
C GLY A 5 2.09 14.33 -7.22
N ASP A 6 0.77 14.14 -7.18
CA ASP A 6 -0.15 15.09 -6.54
C ASP A 6 -0.07 15.07 -5.01
N LEU A 7 0.30 13.92 -4.44
CA LEU A 7 0.51 13.72 -3.00
C LEU A 7 1.89 13.13 -2.74
N ASN A 8 2.91 14.00 -2.74
CA ASN A 8 4.28 13.60 -2.47
C ASN A 8 4.50 13.45 -0.96
N VAL A 9 5.29 12.45 -0.57
CA VAL A 9 5.67 12.21 0.83
C VAL A 9 7.19 12.17 0.93
N ASP A 10 7.76 12.90 1.88
CA ASP A 10 9.19 12.81 2.11
C ASP A 10 9.56 11.70 3.11
N ILE A 11 10.80 11.20 3.03
CA ILE A 11 11.22 10.10 3.91
C ILE A 11 11.16 10.49 5.40
N ASN A 12 11.37 11.78 5.68
CA ASN A 12 11.22 12.34 7.03
C ASN A 12 9.77 12.28 7.49
N GLU A 13 8.81 12.53 6.60
CA GLU A 13 7.38 12.45 6.90
C GLU A 13 6.94 11.01 7.17
N ILE A 14 7.51 10.02 6.45
CA ILE A 14 7.26 8.60 6.75
C ILE A 14 7.66 8.27 8.18
N SER A 15 8.87 8.67 8.60
CA SER A 15 9.32 8.43 9.97
C SER A 15 8.50 9.20 11.01
N MET A 16 8.12 10.44 10.71
CA MET A 16 7.37 11.29 11.65
C MET A 16 5.92 10.82 11.82
N ASN A 17 5.26 10.40 10.73
CA ASN A 17 3.84 10.06 10.74
C ASN A 17 3.58 8.58 11.11
N LEU A 18 4.49 7.66 10.77
CA LEU A 18 4.27 6.22 10.99
C LEU A 18 4.88 5.69 12.28
N VAL A 19 5.77 6.44 12.95
CA VAL A 19 6.44 6.02 14.18
C VAL A 19 5.99 6.88 15.36
N PRO A 20 4.81 6.61 15.95
CA PRO A 20 4.28 7.40 17.07
C PRO A 20 5.10 7.21 18.35
N PHE A 21 5.82 6.09 18.49
CA PHE A 21 6.65 5.79 19.65
C PHE A 21 8.05 5.34 19.21
N PRO A 22 9.14 5.89 19.80
CA PRO A 22 10.51 5.55 19.41
C PRO A 22 10.87 4.06 19.51
N LYS A 23 10.18 3.32 20.40
CA LYS A 23 10.38 1.87 20.58
C LYS A 23 9.66 1.02 19.53
N LEU A 24 8.65 1.58 18.83
CA LEU A 24 7.83 0.90 17.82
C LEU A 24 8.17 1.40 16.40
N LYS A 25 9.43 1.28 16.01
CA LYS A 25 9.96 1.80 14.73
C LYS A 25 9.96 0.81 13.57
N TYR A 26 9.51 -0.42 13.79
CA TYR A 26 9.48 -1.44 12.75
C TYR A 26 8.20 -1.31 11.94
N ILE A 27 8.35 -0.99 10.65
CA ILE A 27 7.24 -0.84 9.71
C ILE A 27 7.08 -2.14 8.94
N ILE A 28 5.84 -2.59 8.78
CA ILE A 28 5.49 -3.74 7.96
C ILE A 28 5.15 -3.25 6.55
N SER A 29 5.71 -3.89 5.53
CA SER A 29 5.45 -3.58 4.13
C SER A 29 4.59 -4.63 3.45
N SER A 30 3.68 -4.18 2.59
CA SER A 30 2.88 -4.99 1.69
C SER A 30 2.98 -4.42 0.27
N LEU A 31 2.80 -5.26 -0.74
CA LEU A 31 2.88 -4.85 -2.14
C LEU A 31 1.74 -5.48 -2.93
N SER A 32 1.00 -4.65 -3.67
CA SER A 32 0.01 -5.08 -4.66
C SER A 32 0.17 -4.25 -5.93
N PRO A 33 0.08 -4.85 -7.14
CA PRO A 33 -0.16 -6.26 -7.39
C PRO A 33 1.15 -7.08 -7.33
N LEU A 34 1.06 -8.34 -6.88
CA LEU A 34 2.11 -9.33 -7.05
C LEU A 34 1.77 -10.22 -8.25
N TYR A 35 2.64 -10.26 -9.24
CA TYR A 35 2.44 -11.11 -10.42
C TYR A 35 3.71 -11.86 -10.79
N THR A 36 3.52 -13.05 -11.36
CA THR A 36 4.61 -13.84 -11.94
C THR A 36 4.89 -13.36 -13.37
N LEU A 37 6.16 -13.41 -13.76
CA LEU A 37 6.59 -13.06 -15.13
C LEU A 37 6.00 -14.00 -16.20
N THR A 38 5.56 -15.19 -15.81
CA THR A 38 5.02 -16.20 -16.71
C THR A 38 3.58 -15.96 -17.15
N ASN A 39 2.82 -15.10 -16.47
CA ASN A 39 1.37 -14.91 -16.70
C ASN A 39 0.98 -13.46 -17.05
N GLN A 40 1.89 -12.72 -17.70
CA GLN A 40 1.72 -11.29 -18.00
C GLN A 40 0.43 -10.93 -18.77
N ALA A 41 -0.03 -11.81 -19.68
CA ALA A 41 -1.23 -11.57 -20.48
C ALA A 41 -2.54 -11.62 -19.66
N ALA A 42 -2.64 -12.55 -18.70
CA ALA A 42 -3.80 -12.67 -17.81
C ALA A 42 -3.82 -11.59 -16.71
N ASN A 43 -2.65 -11.05 -16.35
CA ASN A 43 -2.52 -10.06 -15.29
C ASN A 43 -2.71 -8.60 -15.76
N THR A 44 -2.71 -8.35 -17.07
CA THR A 44 -2.92 -7.01 -17.63
C THR A 44 -4.34 -6.48 -17.38
N SER A 45 -5.32 -7.38 -17.14
CA SER A 45 -6.70 -7.04 -16.79
C SER A 45 -6.92 -6.73 -15.31
N LEU A 46 -5.94 -6.95 -14.42
CA LEU A 46 -6.00 -6.69 -12.97
C LEU A 46 -5.82 -5.20 -12.60
N ARG A 47 -6.15 -4.26 -13.49
CA ARG A 47 -6.03 -2.82 -13.25
C ARG A 47 -7.17 -2.24 -12.39
N ASN A 48 -7.86 -3.07 -11.60
CA ASN A 48 -8.88 -2.56 -10.70
C ASN A 48 -8.22 -2.08 -9.41
N ILE A 49 -8.20 -0.76 -9.23
CA ILE A 49 -7.64 -0.12 -8.03
C ILE A 49 -8.31 -0.62 -6.74
N ASP A 50 -9.62 -0.89 -6.79
CA ASP A 50 -10.37 -1.38 -5.63
C ASP A 50 -9.87 -2.77 -5.20
N GLN A 51 -9.59 -3.64 -6.17
CA GLN A 51 -9.04 -4.97 -5.89
C GLN A 51 -7.61 -4.85 -5.33
N MET A 52 -6.76 -4.03 -5.96
CA MET A 52 -5.40 -3.80 -5.49
C MET A 52 -5.35 -3.25 -4.06
N PHE A 53 -6.30 -2.39 -3.70
CA PHE A 53 -6.43 -1.83 -2.36
C PHE A 53 -6.76 -2.92 -1.34
N SER A 54 -7.80 -3.71 -1.59
CA SER A 54 -8.18 -4.86 -0.74
C SER A 54 -7.04 -5.87 -0.59
N ASP A 55 -6.39 -6.15 -1.71
CA ASP A 55 -5.27 -7.07 -1.81
C ASP A 55 -4.04 -6.58 -1.05
N SER A 56 -3.83 -5.26 -0.91
CA SER A 56 -2.71 -4.70 -0.15
C SER A 56 -2.79 -5.03 1.36
N PHE A 57 -3.98 -5.30 1.88
CA PHE A 57 -4.19 -5.73 3.27
C PHE A 57 -4.31 -7.25 3.41
N SER A 58 -4.16 -8.01 2.32
CA SER A 58 -4.17 -9.46 2.35
C SER A 58 -2.86 -9.99 2.95
N LYS A 59 -2.94 -11.19 3.55
CA LYS A 59 -1.77 -11.88 4.08
C LYS A 59 -0.81 -12.33 2.98
N GLU A 60 -1.35 -12.59 1.78
CA GLU A 60 -0.59 -13.10 0.62
C GLU A 60 0.35 -12.03 0.04
N ASN A 61 -0.03 -10.76 0.16
CA ASN A 61 0.74 -9.63 -0.35
C ASN A 61 1.65 -8.98 0.70
N SER A 62 1.56 -9.43 1.95
CA SER A 62 2.46 -9.00 3.02
C SER A 62 3.87 -9.55 2.77
N LEU A 63 4.87 -8.67 2.80
CA LEU A 63 6.28 -9.05 2.66
C LEU A 63 6.90 -9.56 3.97
N VAL A 64 6.10 -9.56 5.04
CA VAL A 64 6.47 -10.09 6.37
C VAL A 64 5.43 -11.14 6.76
N LYS A 65 5.87 -12.20 7.42
CA LYS A 65 4.99 -13.23 7.99
C LYS A 65 4.23 -12.69 9.20
N ALA A 66 3.27 -11.81 8.95
CA ALA A 66 2.40 -11.17 9.91
C ALA A 66 0.96 -11.17 9.38
N ASP A 67 -0.02 -11.25 10.28
CA ASP A 67 -1.43 -11.12 9.91
C ASP A 67 -1.86 -9.66 10.03
N LEU A 68 -2.13 -9.02 8.90
CA LEU A 68 -2.53 -7.62 8.84
C LEU A 68 -4.01 -7.41 9.21
N LYS A 69 -4.88 -8.41 8.95
CA LYS A 69 -6.35 -8.25 9.10
C LYS A 69 -6.82 -8.42 10.54
N ASN A 70 -6.19 -9.32 11.28
CA ASN A 70 -6.57 -9.61 12.66
C ASN A 70 -5.89 -8.70 13.69
N ASN A 71 -5.06 -7.75 13.26
CA ASN A 71 -4.32 -6.83 14.11
C ASN A 71 -4.75 -5.38 13.89
N LYS A 72 -4.41 -4.51 14.84
CA LYS A 72 -4.71 -3.09 14.77
C LYS A 72 -3.50 -2.31 14.23
N PHE A 73 -3.74 -1.46 13.26
CA PHE A 73 -2.75 -0.51 12.77
C PHE A 73 -2.71 0.72 13.66
N LEU A 74 -1.52 1.12 14.10
CA LEU A 74 -1.30 2.41 14.75
C LEU A 74 -1.24 3.54 13.73
N ALA A 75 -0.60 3.27 12.58
CA ALA A 75 -0.50 4.15 11.44
C ALA A 75 -0.36 3.31 10.17
N CYS A 76 -0.80 3.83 9.04
CA CYS A 76 -0.70 3.19 7.74
C CYS A 76 -0.42 4.25 6.67
N ALA A 77 0.45 3.93 5.71
CA ALA A 77 0.67 4.72 4.52
C ALA A 77 0.47 3.84 3.30
N LEU A 78 -0.32 4.33 2.34
CA LEU A 78 -0.54 3.69 1.05
C LEU A 78 0.18 4.51 -0.02
N MET A 79 1.16 3.90 -0.68
CA MET A 79 1.90 4.52 -1.77
C MET A 79 1.41 3.96 -3.10
N LEU A 80 0.59 4.71 -3.81
CA LEU A 80 0.05 4.32 -5.11
C LEU A 80 0.95 4.82 -6.24
N ARG A 81 1.00 4.07 -7.35
CA ARG A 81 1.75 4.42 -8.56
C ARG A 81 0.91 4.15 -9.79
N GLY A 82 1.04 5.02 -10.79
CA GLY A 82 0.32 4.92 -12.06
C GLY A 82 -0.75 6.00 -12.19
N ASN A 83 -1.65 5.83 -13.15
CA ASN A 83 -2.77 6.75 -13.38
C ASN A 83 -3.87 6.48 -12.36
N VAL A 84 -3.81 7.16 -11.23
CA VAL A 84 -4.74 7.01 -10.11
C VAL A 84 -5.29 8.38 -9.75
N GLU A 85 -6.61 8.52 -9.73
CA GLU A 85 -7.26 9.73 -9.25
C GLU A 85 -7.42 9.70 -7.72
N ILE A 86 -7.30 10.87 -7.08
CA ILE A 86 -7.50 11.01 -5.63
C ILE A 86 -8.94 10.62 -5.23
N SER A 87 -9.92 10.82 -6.11
CA SER A 87 -11.32 10.39 -5.96
C SER A 87 -11.43 8.89 -5.70
N ASP A 88 -10.73 8.07 -6.49
CA ASP A 88 -10.72 6.61 -6.35
C ASP A 88 -10.06 6.16 -5.05
N VAL A 89 -8.98 6.83 -4.64
CA VAL A 89 -8.30 6.54 -3.38
C VAL A 89 -9.23 6.81 -2.21
N ARG A 90 -9.92 7.96 -2.22
CA ARG A 90 -10.84 8.35 -1.15
C ARG A 90 -12.00 7.37 -1.01
N ARG A 91 -12.59 6.93 -2.13
CA ARG A 91 -13.64 5.91 -2.18
C ARG A 91 -13.21 4.60 -1.53
N ASN A 92 -11.95 4.20 -1.67
CA ASN A 92 -11.44 2.96 -1.07
C ASN A 92 -11.11 3.08 0.41
N ILE A 93 -10.75 4.28 0.89
CA ILE A 93 -10.48 4.53 2.31
C ILE A 93 -11.78 4.64 3.12
N GLU A 94 -12.84 5.19 2.52
CA GLU A 94 -14.14 5.39 3.19
C GLU A 94 -15.04 4.13 3.21
N LYS A 95 -14.63 3.07 2.50
CA LYS A 95 -15.30 1.76 2.52
C LYS A 95 -15.02 1.00 3.81
#